data_AF-A0A9D1K0H2-F1
#
_entry.id   AF-A0A9D1K0H2-F1
#
_cell.length_a   1.000
_cell.length_b   1.000
_cell.length_c   1.000
_cell.angle_alpha   90.00
_cell.angle_beta   90.00
_cell.angle_gamma   90.00
#
_symmetry.space_group_name_H-M   'P 1'
#
loop_
_entity.id
_entity.type
_entity.pdbx_description
1 polymer ?
#
loop_
_entity_poly.entity_id
_entity_poly.type
_entity_poly.pdbx_seq_one_letter_code
_entity_poly.pdbx_strand_id
1 'polypeptide(L)'
;MNRFSDGSSTLPASTSYMGPLFGLPDSHIGVDPSDDTVKSPWLMKERLIPYVEFLQELVQKNILDVDSLDKPYDYTLKKIKSNQISCQMGYANTNFYNADVEQYGGDYQGVIFDGGSGDLYVAASTPDFVQARMAITKECKNPEAAVRFLDLVSTPEFAVLHRYGLEGDQHTYDENGVLIPNENLNVRSYMLEGHAVGHIFWSGVFGSLALEEWETLRVPFLNEPQILDMGDNHSTGDHKYYYGDNYHLAMATAEEIDVEDQYKPDLYTYMDETIMRLALGQYKVEDIDQYIEKMKELGLEEMVKMYQARHDRFIGK
;
A
#
# COMPACT_ATOMS: atom_id res chain seq x y z
N MET A 1 -8.82 16.03 2.46
CA MET A 1 -7.91 15.34 3.40
C MET A 1 -7.42 14.10 2.66
N ASN A 2 -6.30 14.21 1.94
CA ASN A 2 -5.68 13.06 1.28
C ASN A 2 -4.64 12.53 2.26
N ARG A 3 -4.98 11.48 3.01
CA ARG A 3 -3.98 10.63 3.65
C ARG A 3 -3.42 9.73 2.56
N PHE A 4 -2.36 10.19 1.90
CA PHE A 4 -1.46 9.29 1.21
C PHE A 4 -0.77 8.48 2.30
N SER A 5 -1.03 7.19 2.40
CA SER A 5 -0.32 6.30 3.31
C SER A 5 1.05 6.01 2.68
N ASP A 6 1.95 6.99 2.78
CA ASP A 6 3.36 6.87 2.51
C ASP A 6 4.06 6.30 3.76
N GLY A 7 4.20 4.97 3.82
CA GLY A 7 5.12 4.31 4.74
C GLY A 7 4.86 4.51 6.24
N SER A 8 3.74 5.09 6.67
CA SER A 8 3.56 5.54 8.05
C SER A 8 2.48 4.83 8.84
N SER A 9 2.77 3.59 9.22
CA SER A 9 2.37 3.11 10.56
C SER A 9 2.96 1.76 10.88
N THR A 10 3.38 1.65 12.12
CA THR A 10 3.74 0.45 12.86
C THR A 10 2.55 -0.46 13.19
N LEU A 11 1.38 -0.21 12.57
CA LEU A 11 0.23 -1.10 12.28
C LEU A 11 -0.82 -0.21 11.55
N PRO A 12 -0.82 -0.10 10.21
CA PRO A 12 -1.90 0.58 9.47
C PRO A 12 -3.07 -0.38 9.43
N ALA A 13 -4.22 -0.04 10.01
CA ALA A 13 -5.35 -0.97 10.12
C ALA A 13 -5.01 -2.30 10.84
N SER A 14 -6.02 -2.96 11.38
CA SER A 14 -5.83 -4.18 12.19
C SER A 14 -5.04 -5.32 11.54
N THR A 15 -4.91 -5.34 10.22
CA THR A 15 -4.43 -6.49 9.45
C THR A 15 -3.54 -6.15 8.26
N SER A 16 -3.16 -4.88 8.02
CA SER A 16 -2.40 -4.59 6.80
C SER A 16 -1.04 -5.28 6.78
N TYR A 17 -0.62 -5.67 5.58
CA TYR A 17 0.54 -6.47 5.21
C TYR A 17 0.57 -7.91 5.76
N MET A 18 0.32 -8.13 7.05
CA MET A 18 0.44 -9.46 7.67
C MET A 18 -0.86 -10.25 7.74
N GLY A 19 -2.01 -9.59 7.84
CA GLY A 19 -3.31 -10.27 7.88
C GLY A 19 -3.55 -11.17 6.66
N PRO A 20 -3.19 -10.74 5.44
CA PRO A 20 -3.22 -11.61 4.27
C PRO A 20 -2.45 -12.90 4.45
N LEU A 21 -1.32 -12.95 5.16
CA LEU A 21 -0.60 -14.21 5.40
C LEU A 21 -1.42 -15.23 6.21
N PHE A 22 -2.46 -14.78 6.92
CA PHE A 22 -3.44 -15.59 7.64
C PHE A 22 -4.78 -15.72 6.89
N GLY A 23 -4.84 -15.26 5.63
CA GLY A 23 -6.02 -15.23 4.79
C GLY A 23 -7.06 -14.15 5.16
N LEU A 24 -6.66 -13.14 5.92
CA LEU A 24 -7.50 -11.99 6.28
C LEU A 24 -7.31 -10.85 5.25
N PRO A 25 -8.33 -10.01 5.02
CA PRO A 25 -8.19 -8.82 4.20
C PRO A 25 -7.06 -7.89 4.69
N ASP A 26 -6.42 -7.19 3.74
CA ASP A 26 -5.36 -6.19 3.98
C ASP A 26 -5.87 -4.87 4.62
N SER A 27 -7.15 -4.82 4.98
CA SER A 27 -7.84 -3.64 5.51
C SER A 27 -8.98 -4.06 6.45
N HIS A 28 -9.65 -3.07 7.08
CA HIS A 28 -10.83 -3.31 7.93
C HIS A 28 -11.95 -4.06 7.21
N ILE A 29 -12.17 -3.71 5.94
CA ILE A 29 -13.14 -4.33 5.03
C ILE A 29 -12.52 -4.31 3.62
N GLY A 30 -12.41 -5.47 2.99
CA GLY A 30 -11.80 -5.63 1.67
C GLY A 30 -12.53 -6.64 0.80
N VAL A 31 -12.36 -6.51 -0.52
CA VAL A 31 -12.90 -7.46 -1.51
C VAL A 31 -11.92 -8.62 -1.64
N ASP A 32 -12.41 -9.86 -1.56
CA ASP A 32 -11.69 -11.04 -2.01
C ASP A 32 -12.04 -11.31 -3.50
N PRO A 33 -11.12 -11.04 -4.43
CA PRO A 33 -11.36 -11.25 -5.85
C PRO A 33 -11.43 -12.72 -6.26
N SER A 34 -11.04 -13.66 -5.38
CA SER A 34 -11.10 -15.09 -5.68
C SER A 34 -12.52 -15.66 -5.58
N ASP A 35 -13.43 -14.99 -4.86
CA ASP A 35 -14.82 -15.40 -4.70
C ASP A 35 -15.85 -14.26 -4.86
N ASP A 36 -15.41 -13.05 -5.23
CA ASP A 36 -16.23 -11.84 -5.37
C ASP A 36 -16.97 -11.44 -4.08
N THR A 37 -16.41 -11.73 -2.90
CA THR A 37 -17.06 -11.38 -1.63
C THR A 37 -16.30 -10.32 -0.83
N VAL A 38 -17.05 -9.41 -0.24
CA VAL A 38 -16.54 -8.42 0.71
C VAL A 38 -16.43 -9.05 2.09
N LYS A 39 -15.23 -8.96 2.66
CA LYS A 39 -14.85 -9.58 3.93
C LYS A 39 -14.33 -8.54 4.89
N SER A 40 -14.57 -8.78 6.18
CA SER A 40 -13.90 -8.08 7.27
C SER A 40 -13.15 -9.10 8.12
N PRO A 41 -11.90 -8.82 8.57
CA PRO A 41 -11.19 -9.71 9.47
C PRO A 41 -12.02 -10.12 10.70
N TRP A 42 -12.83 -9.19 11.22
CA TRP A 42 -13.68 -9.39 12.40
C TRP A 42 -14.84 -10.36 12.19
N LEU A 43 -15.20 -10.66 10.95
CA LEU A 43 -16.20 -11.68 10.61
C LEU A 43 -15.55 -13.02 10.26
N MET A 44 -14.22 -13.13 10.30
CA MET A 44 -13.43 -14.31 9.94
C MET A 44 -12.70 -14.90 11.16
N LYS A 45 -13.43 -15.16 12.25
CA LYS A 45 -12.87 -15.55 13.56
C LYS A 45 -11.85 -16.69 13.50
N GLU A 46 -12.10 -17.70 12.69
CA GLU A 46 -11.22 -18.87 12.52
C GLU A 46 -9.82 -18.51 11.99
N ARG A 47 -9.69 -17.40 11.25
CA ARG A 47 -8.42 -16.84 10.77
C ARG A 47 -7.90 -15.71 11.66
N LEU A 48 -8.81 -14.93 12.26
CA LEU A 48 -8.47 -13.79 13.12
C LEU A 48 -7.83 -14.23 14.44
N ILE A 49 -8.33 -15.29 15.07
CA ILE A 49 -7.80 -15.77 16.36
C ILE A 49 -6.33 -16.19 16.23
N PRO A 50 -5.94 -17.08 15.29
CA PRO A 50 -4.53 -17.43 15.08
C PRO A 50 -3.63 -16.23 14.80
N TYR A 51 -4.12 -15.25 14.03
CA TYR A 51 -3.38 -14.02 13.77
C TYR A 51 -3.12 -13.21 15.06
N VAL A 52 -4.14 -13.04 15.91
CA VAL A 52 -4.01 -12.35 17.19
C VAL A 52 -3.06 -13.09 18.13
N GLU A 53 -3.17 -14.41 18.23
CA GLU A 53 -2.28 -15.24 19.04
C GLU A 53 -0.83 -15.12 18.58
N PHE A 54 -0.59 -15.07 17.27
CA PHE A 54 0.72 -14.83 16.71
C PHE A 54 1.28 -13.45 17.09
N LEU A 55 0.48 -12.38 16.97
CA LEU A 55 0.91 -11.04 17.42
C LEU A 55 1.25 -11.03 18.91
N GLN A 56 0.43 -11.67 19.75
CA GLN A 56 0.69 -11.81 21.18
C GLN A 56 1.99 -12.56 21.45
N GLU A 57 2.28 -13.63 20.71
CA GLU A 57 3.53 -14.38 20.82
C GLU A 57 4.74 -13.49 20.49
N LEU A 58 4.66 -12.68 19.42
CA LEU A 58 5.71 -11.75 19.04
C LEU A 58 5.95 -10.67 20.12
N VAL A 59 4.88 -10.16 20.74
CA VAL A 59 4.96 -9.21 21.86
C VAL A 59 5.58 -9.88 23.09
N GLN A 60 5.10 -11.06 23.48
CA GLN A 60 5.59 -11.80 24.65
C GLN A 60 7.07 -12.18 24.53
N LYS A 61 7.52 -12.53 23.32
CA LYS A 61 8.92 -12.84 23.03
C LYS A 61 9.79 -11.59 22.81
N ASN A 62 9.22 -10.39 22.90
CA ASN A 62 9.89 -9.12 22.64
C ASN A 62 10.55 -9.08 21.24
N ILE A 63 9.86 -9.67 20.26
CA ILE A 63 10.23 -9.65 18.84
C ILE A 63 9.57 -8.46 18.15
N LEU A 64 8.29 -8.18 18.47
CA LEU A 64 7.59 -7.01 17.94
C LEU A 64 8.08 -5.73 18.62
N ASP A 65 8.42 -4.73 17.81
CA ASP A 65 8.87 -3.43 18.28
C ASP A 65 7.70 -2.56 18.79
N VAL A 66 7.27 -2.84 20.02
CA VAL A 66 6.15 -2.13 20.65
C VAL A 66 6.44 -0.63 20.86
N ASP A 67 7.71 -0.25 20.94
CA ASP A 67 8.15 1.14 21.19
C ASP A 67 7.92 2.05 19.97
N SER A 68 7.79 1.49 18.77
CA SER A 68 7.53 2.29 17.57
C SER A 68 6.03 2.45 17.28
N LEU A 69 5.15 1.69 17.94
CA LEU A 69 3.71 1.58 17.62
C LEU A 69 2.97 2.93 17.57
N ASP A 70 3.30 3.86 18.45
CA ASP A 70 2.66 5.17 18.59
C ASP A 70 3.49 6.32 17.98
N LYS A 71 4.56 5.99 17.24
CA LYS A 71 5.52 6.98 16.72
C LYS A 71 5.41 7.16 15.20
N PRO A 72 5.75 8.35 14.68
CA PRO A 72 5.83 8.58 13.24
C PRO A 72 6.88 7.67 12.58
N TYR A 73 6.71 7.36 11.31
CA TYR A 73 7.62 6.48 10.55
C TYR A 73 9.08 6.92 10.58
N ASP A 74 9.35 8.22 10.62
CA ASP A 74 10.71 8.78 10.78
C ASP A 74 11.45 8.21 12.00
N TYR A 75 10.71 7.78 13.03
CA TYR A 75 11.29 7.08 14.18
C TYR A 75 11.79 5.69 13.78
N THR A 76 10.95 4.89 13.12
CA THR A 76 11.30 3.56 12.60
C THR A 76 12.45 3.64 11.58
N LEU A 77 12.42 4.63 10.67
CA LEU A 77 13.51 4.87 9.71
C LEU A 77 14.85 5.13 10.40
N LYS A 78 14.87 5.87 11.51
CA LYS A 78 16.12 6.06 12.28
C LYS A 78 16.63 4.74 12.85
N LYS A 79 15.75 3.87 13.35
CA LYS A 79 16.13 2.54 13.84
C LYS A 79 16.70 1.68 12.72
N ILE A 80 16.09 1.68 11.53
CA ILE A 80 16.60 1.01 10.32
C ILE A 80 18.00 1.51 9.98
N LYS A 81 18.19 2.83 9.86
CA LYS A 81 19.51 3.45 9.55
C LYS A 81 20.59 3.18 10.58
N SER A 82 20.21 2.84 11.80
CA SER A 82 21.12 2.45 12.88
C SER A 82 21.28 0.93 13.01
N ASN A 83 20.76 0.15 12.06
CA ASN A 83 20.78 -1.31 12.02
C ASN A 83 20.17 -1.96 13.28
N GLN A 84 19.05 -1.41 13.76
CA GLN A 84 18.33 -1.89 14.94
C GLN A 84 17.06 -2.70 14.62
N ILE A 85 16.70 -2.83 13.34
CA ILE A 85 15.53 -3.56 12.86
C ILE A 85 16.03 -4.75 12.04
N SER A 86 15.57 -5.95 12.36
CA SER A 86 15.94 -7.18 11.64
C SER A 86 14.91 -7.61 10.60
N CYS A 87 13.66 -7.19 10.78
CA CYS A 87 12.54 -7.49 9.90
C CYS A 87 11.55 -6.34 9.92
N GLN A 88 10.98 -6.04 8.76
CA GLN A 88 9.92 -5.06 8.60
C GLN A 88 8.88 -5.57 7.61
N MET A 89 7.66 -5.05 7.74
CA MET A 89 6.57 -5.34 6.83
C MET A 89 6.53 -4.28 5.73
N GLY A 90 6.27 -4.68 4.49
CA GLY A 90 6.16 -3.76 3.37
C GLY A 90 6.26 -4.45 2.03
N TYR A 91 6.66 -3.70 1.01
CA TYR A 91 6.87 -4.23 -0.32
C TYR A 91 8.01 -5.25 -0.35
N ALA A 92 7.82 -6.31 -1.14
CA ALA A 92 8.82 -7.35 -1.37
C ALA A 92 10.13 -6.80 -1.98
N ASN A 93 10.05 -5.68 -2.69
CA ASN A 93 11.22 -4.96 -3.15
C ASN A 93 11.88 -4.20 -1.98
N THR A 94 12.70 -4.90 -1.20
CA THR A 94 13.33 -4.41 0.03
C THR A 94 14.67 -3.71 -0.18
N ASN A 95 15.21 -3.75 -1.40
CA ASN A 95 16.56 -3.25 -1.70
C ASN A 95 16.74 -1.73 -1.44
N PHE A 96 15.65 -0.96 -1.38
CA PHE A 96 15.68 0.46 -1.03
C PHE A 96 16.29 0.72 0.35
N TYR A 97 16.21 -0.25 1.27
CA TYR A 97 16.79 -0.12 2.61
C TYR A 97 18.26 -0.52 2.67
N ASN A 98 18.79 -1.17 1.63
CA ASN A 98 20.16 -1.71 1.65
C ASN A 98 21.19 -0.60 1.78
N ALA A 99 21.00 0.52 1.08
CA ALA A 99 21.87 1.69 1.19
C ALA A 99 21.93 2.25 2.62
N ASP A 100 20.84 2.13 3.39
CA ASP A 100 20.78 2.61 4.78
C ASP A 100 21.54 1.68 5.77
N VAL A 101 21.75 0.41 5.42
CA VAL A 101 22.42 -0.59 6.28
C VAL A 101 23.75 -1.12 5.74
N GLU A 102 24.15 -0.73 4.54
CA GLU A 102 25.37 -1.19 3.85
C GLU A 102 26.63 -1.00 4.69
N GLN A 103 26.76 0.13 5.39
CA GLN A 103 27.90 0.41 6.27
C GLN A 103 28.08 -0.61 7.41
N TYR A 104 27.03 -1.37 7.73
CA TYR A 104 27.03 -2.44 8.73
C TYR A 104 27.18 -3.83 8.09
N GLY A 105 27.29 -3.93 6.76
CA GLY A 105 27.24 -5.18 6.01
C GLY A 105 25.86 -5.84 6.07
N GLY A 106 24.81 -5.08 6.37
CA GLY A 106 23.43 -5.54 6.38
C GLY A 106 22.80 -5.49 4.98
N ASP A 107 21.77 -6.30 4.79
CA ASP A 107 20.97 -6.39 3.57
C ASP A 107 19.57 -6.87 3.94
N TYR A 108 18.52 -6.26 3.35
CA TYR A 108 17.14 -6.66 3.59
C TYR A 108 16.63 -7.53 2.46
N GLN A 109 16.10 -8.70 2.85
CA GLN A 109 15.56 -9.70 1.94
C GLN A 109 14.03 -9.77 2.04
N GLY A 110 13.35 -9.84 0.90
CA GLY A 110 11.93 -10.14 0.84
C GLY A 110 11.67 -11.57 1.30
N VAL A 111 10.69 -11.75 2.18
CA VAL A 111 10.26 -13.08 2.66
C VAL A 111 8.74 -13.11 2.72
N ILE A 112 8.15 -14.17 2.15
CA ILE A 112 6.73 -14.52 2.30
C ILE A 112 6.63 -15.86 3.01
N PHE A 113 5.68 -15.98 3.93
CA PHE A 113 5.40 -17.22 4.65
C PHE A 113 3.89 -17.45 4.74
N ASP A 114 3.47 -18.71 4.81
CA ASP A 114 2.08 -19.07 5.11
C ASP A 114 1.86 -19.02 6.63
N GLY A 115 0.91 -18.19 7.07
CA GLY A 115 0.47 -18.09 8.47
C GLY A 115 -0.33 -19.31 8.96
N GLY A 116 -0.42 -20.36 8.15
CA GLY A 116 -1.12 -21.61 8.46
C GLY A 116 -2.56 -21.63 7.98
N SER A 117 -2.93 -20.79 7.01
CA SER A 117 -4.32 -20.71 6.51
C SER A 117 -4.63 -21.79 5.47
N GLY A 118 -3.59 -22.47 4.95
CA GLY A 118 -3.69 -23.52 3.92
C GLY A 118 -3.79 -22.98 2.49
N ASP A 119 -4.18 -21.70 2.34
CA ASP A 119 -4.09 -20.91 1.12
C ASP A 119 -3.04 -19.80 1.33
N LEU A 120 -2.16 -19.55 0.35
CA LEU A 120 -1.27 -18.39 0.42
C LEU A 120 -1.99 -17.14 -0.13
N TYR A 121 -2.35 -16.22 0.78
CA TYR A 121 -2.83 -14.89 0.42
C TYR A 121 -1.71 -13.85 0.59
N VAL A 122 -1.58 -12.93 -0.36
CA VAL A 122 -0.56 -11.88 -0.35
C VAL A 122 -1.22 -10.51 -0.53
N ALA A 123 -0.75 -9.51 0.21
CA ALA A 123 -1.10 -8.11 -0.02
C ALA A 123 -0.46 -7.64 -1.34
N ALA A 124 -1.26 -7.17 -2.28
CA ALA A 124 -0.77 -6.70 -3.57
C ALA A 124 -1.36 -5.35 -3.93
N SER A 125 -0.66 -4.59 -4.78
CA SER A 125 -1.27 -3.47 -5.50
C SER A 125 -1.98 -4.02 -6.73
N THR A 126 -3.15 -3.46 -7.05
CA THR A 126 -3.86 -3.86 -8.27
C THR A 126 -3.05 -3.46 -9.52
N PRO A 127 -3.10 -4.24 -10.61
CA PRO A 127 -2.57 -3.82 -11.90
C PRO A 127 -3.16 -2.49 -12.40
N ASP A 128 -4.39 -2.16 -11.99
CA ASP A 128 -5.11 -0.94 -12.37
C ASP A 128 -4.95 0.20 -11.33
N PHE A 129 -3.81 0.23 -10.63
CA PHE A 129 -3.56 1.19 -9.56
C PHE A 129 -3.53 2.64 -10.07
N VAL A 130 -4.50 3.45 -9.66
CA VAL A 130 -4.54 4.90 -9.96
C VAL A 130 -4.10 5.70 -8.75
N GLN A 131 -2.87 6.24 -8.80
CA GLN A 131 -2.29 7.01 -7.69
C GLN A 131 -2.77 8.47 -7.62
N ALA A 132 -2.90 9.14 -8.77
CA ALA A 132 -3.20 10.56 -8.85
C ALA A 132 -4.62 10.78 -9.40
N ARG A 133 -5.52 11.31 -8.55
CA ARG A 133 -6.87 11.73 -8.94
C ARG A 133 -6.92 13.25 -8.99
N MET A 134 -7.27 13.81 -10.14
CA MET A 134 -7.34 15.26 -10.35
C MET A 134 -8.80 15.71 -10.54
N ALA A 135 -9.14 16.88 -10.00
CA ALA A 135 -10.46 17.48 -10.17
C ALA A 135 -10.35 19.01 -10.33
N ILE A 136 -11.26 19.59 -11.11
CA ILE A 136 -11.38 21.05 -11.28
C ILE A 136 -12.45 21.54 -10.30
N THR A 137 -12.09 22.49 -9.44
CA THR A 137 -13.01 23.05 -8.46
C THR A 137 -13.98 24.03 -9.11
N LYS A 138 -15.14 24.24 -8.48
CA LYS A 138 -16.13 25.26 -8.90
C LYS A 138 -15.60 26.69 -8.91
N GLU A 139 -14.51 26.96 -8.18
CA GLU A 139 -13.86 28.27 -8.08
C GLU A 139 -12.83 28.52 -9.20
N CYS A 140 -12.61 27.55 -10.09
CA CYS A 140 -11.68 27.69 -11.21
C CYS A 140 -12.15 28.78 -12.18
N LYS A 141 -11.40 29.88 -12.25
CA LYS A 141 -11.73 31.03 -13.11
C LYS A 141 -11.53 30.75 -14.60
N ASN A 142 -10.78 29.71 -14.95
CA ASN A 142 -10.51 29.34 -16.34
C ASN A 142 -10.51 27.80 -16.51
N PRO A 143 -11.70 27.18 -16.56
CA PRO A 143 -11.80 25.73 -16.70
C PRO A 143 -11.23 25.22 -18.03
N GLU A 144 -11.29 26.01 -19.09
CA GLU A 144 -10.74 25.62 -20.41
C GLU A 144 -9.21 25.46 -20.37
N ALA A 145 -8.51 26.38 -19.70
CA ALA A 145 -7.08 26.25 -19.48
C ALA A 145 -6.73 25.07 -18.57
N ALA A 146 -7.53 24.82 -17.54
CA ALA A 146 -7.35 23.67 -16.66
C ALA A 146 -7.52 22.35 -17.43
N VAL A 147 -8.53 22.24 -18.29
CA VAL A 147 -8.74 21.06 -19.15
C VAL A 147 -7.59 20.87 -20.12
N ARG A 148 -7.11 21.93 -20.79
CA ARG A 148 -5.91 21.84 -21.65
C ARG A 148 -4.67 21.37 -20.90
N PHE A 149 -4.52 21.76 -19.63
CA PHE A 149 -3.43 21.27 -18.81
C PHE A 149 -3.59 19.78 -18.47
N LEU A 150 -4.80 19.33 -18.12
CA LEU A 150 -5.07 17.90 -17.89
C LEU A 150 -4.86 17.04 -19.16
N ASP A 151 -5.16 17.61 -20.32
CA ASP A 151 -4.88 17.00 -21.62
C ASP A 151 -3.37 16.85 -21.83
N LEU A 152 -2.59 17.91 -21.58
CA LEU A 152 -1.12 17.87 -21.60
C LEU A 152 -0.55 16.81 -20.66
N VAL A 153 -1.05 16.72 -19.43
CA VAL A 153 -0.62 15.73 -18.43
C VAL A 153 -0.82 14.28 -18.92
N SER A 154 -1.71 14.09 -19.88
CA SER A 154 -2.06 12.82 -20.50
C SER A 154 -1.35 12.62 -21.85
N THR A 155 -0.24 13.30 -22.11
CA THR A 155 0.57 13.14 -23.32
C THR A 155 1.87 12.36 -23.06
N PRO A 156 2.42 11.64 -24.06
CA PRO A 156 3.73 11.00 -23.94
C PRO A 156 4.85 11.99 -23.60
N GLU A 157 4.80 13.20 -24.17
CA GLU A 157 5.79 14.25 -23.92
C GLU A 157 5.83 14.66 -22.45
N PHE A 158 4.65 14.83 -21.82
CA PHE A 158 4.58 15.09 -20.39
C PHE A 158 5.03 13.87 -19.57
N ALA A 159 4.68 12.65 -19.98
CA ALA A 159 5.13 11.45 -19.29
C ALA A 159 6.66 11.33 -19.29
N VAL A 160 7.33 11.68 -20.40
CA VAL A 160 8.80 11.72 -20.46
C VAL A 160 9.34 12.79 -19.51
N LEU A 161 8.84 14.02 -19.61
CA LEU A 161 9.28 15.14 -18.76
C LEU A 161 9.08 14.84 -17.27
N HIS A 162 7.90 14.34 -16.90
CA HIS A 162 7.52 14.07 -15.52
C HIS A 162 8.40 12.99 -14.89
N ARG A 163 8.80 11.97 -15.65
CA ARG A 163 9.54 10.81 -15.12
C ARG A 163 11.04 10.88 -15.28
N TYR A 164 11.51 11.36 -16.41
CA TYR A 164 12.92 11.36 -16.78
C TYR A 164 13.51 12.77 -16.78
N GLY A 165 12.67 13.78 -16.59
CA GLY A 165 13.12 15.16 -16.55
C GLY A 165 13.44 15.71 -17.93
N LEU A 166 14.39 16.64 -18.01
CA LEU A 166 14.75 17.32 -19.26
C LEU A 166 15.82 16.55 -20.06
N GLU A 167 15.56 16.38 -21.36
CA GLU A 167 16.55 15.84 -22.31
C GLU A 167 17.77 16.76 -22.41
N GLY A 168 18.97 16.18 -22.43
CA GLY A 168 20.25 16.89 -22.48
C GLY A 168 20.79 17.34 -21.12
N ASP A 169 19.99 17.23 -20.05
CA ASP A 169 20.41 17.50 -18.67
C ASP A 169 20.30 16.23 -17.82
N GLN A 170 19.09 15.68 -17.72
CA GLN A 170 18.76 14.57 -16.82
C GLN A 170 18.74 13.22 -17.53
N HIS A 171 18.51 13.21 -18.85
CA HIS A 171 18.62 12.03 -19.69
C HIS A 171 19.02 12.41 -21.12
N THR A 172 19.40 11.41 -21.92
CA THR A 172 19.63 11.50 -23.37
C THR A 172 19.10 10.26 -24.07
N TYR A 173 19.01 10.26 -25.40
CA TYR A 173 18.70 9.07 -26.18
C TYR A 173 19.95 8.52 -26.87
N ASP A 174 20.06 7.19 -26.95
CA ASP A 174 21.07 6.52 -27.77
C ASP A 174 20.68 6.46 -29.26
N GLU A 175 21.55 5.86 -30.08
CA GLU A 175 21.32 5.72 -31.52
C GLU A 175 20.11 4.84 -31.90
N ASN A 176 19.62 4.03 -30.95
CA ASN A 176 18.46 3.16 -31.11
C ASN A 176 17.18 3.79 -30.53
N GLY A 177 17.24 5.02 -30.01
CA GLY A 177 16.11 5.70 -29.37
C GLY A 177 15.83 5.21 -27.95
N VAL A 178 16.78 4.54 -27.30
CA VAL A 178 16.66 4.11 -25.90
C VAL A 178 17.07 5.27 -24.99
N LEU A 179 16.26 5.53 -23.96
CA LEU A 179 16.54 6.57 -22.98
C LEU A 179 17.67 6.13 -22.03
N ILE A 180 18.69 6.98 -21.90
CA ILE A 180 19.83 6.83 -20.99
C ILE A 180 19.76 7.92 -19.92
N PRO A 181 19.57 7.58 -18.62
CA PRO A 181 19.61 8.55 -17.53
C PRO A 181 21.03 9.08 -17.28
N ASN A 182 21.15 10.31 -16.80
CA ASN A 182 22.44 10.90 -16.42
C ASN A 182 22.91 10.35 -15.06
N GLU A 183 23.81 9.37 -15.09
CA GLU A 183 24.37 8.70 -13.89
C GLU A 183 25.19 9.64 -12.99
N ASN A 184 25.69 10.77 -13.52
CA ASN A 184 26.49 11.73 -12.76
C ASN A 184 25.64 12.78 -12.02
N LEU A 185 24.31 12.69 -12.12
CA LEU A 185 23.41 13.67 -11.52
C LEU A 185 23.36 13.50 -9.99
N ASN A 186 23.92 14.46 -9.26
CA ASN A 186 23.72 14.53 -7.81
C ASN A 186 22.34 15.14 -7.50
N VAL A 187 21.35 14.25 -7.35
CA VAL A 187 19.94 14.61 -7.09
C VAL A 187 19.81 15.58 -5.90
N ARG A 188 20.58 15.39 -4.83
CA ARG A 188 20.53 16.26 -3.65
C ARG A 188 21.02 17.67 -3.94
N SER A 189 22.16 17.82 -4.59
CA SER A 189 22.68 19.14 -4.97
C SER A 189 21.75 19.86 -5.93
N TYR A 190 21.21 19.12 -6.92
CA TYR A 190 20.27 19.65 -7.91
C TYR A 190 18.98 20.17 -7.26
N MET A 191 18.43 19.43 -6.28
CA MET A 191 17.29 19.89 -5.47
C MET A 191 17.62 21.12 -4.61
N LEU A 192 18.83 21.19 -4.04
CA LEU A 192 19.26 22.36 -3.26
C LEU A 192 19.41 23.64 -4.10
N GLU A 193 19.62 23.49 -5.41
CA GLU A 193 19.65 24.59 -6.38
C GLU A 193 18.24 25.01 -6.85
N GLY A 194 17.19 24.36 -6.33
CA GLY A 194 15.80 24.69 -6.63
C GLY A 194 15.25 23.99 -7.89
N HIS A 195 15.96 22.99 -8.41
CA HIS A 195 15.50 22.19 -9.54
C HIS A 195 14.85 20.87 -9.07
N ALA A 196 14.00 20.30 -9.92
CA ALA A 196 13.36 19.01 -9.66
C ALA A 196 13.90 17.95 -10.63
N VAL A 197 14.10 16.74 -10.14
CA VAL A 197 14.36 15.57 -10.99
C VAL A 197 13.05 14.90 -11.37
N GLY A 198 13.05 14.19 -12.49
CA GLY A 198 11.91 13.35 -12.86
C GLY A 198 11.62 12.30 -11.78
N HIS A 199 10.36 11.88 -11.69
CA HIS A 199 9.88 10.94 -10.70
C HIS A 199 9.71 9.53 -11.30
N ILE A 200 10.64 8.63 -10.98
CA ILE A 200 10.72 7.28 -11.55
C ILE A 200 9.75 6.29 -10.88
N PHE A 201 9.55 6.40 -9.56
CA PHE A 201 8.78 5.42 -8.77
C PHE A 201 7.39 5.88 -8.35
N TRP A 202 7.28 7.10 -7.84
CA TRP A 202 6.02 7.63 -7.31
C TRP A 202 5.46 8.69 -8.24
N SER A 203 4.16 8.66 -8.49
CA SER A 203 3.48 9.74 -9.19
C SER A 203 3.69 11.02 -8.38
N GLY A 204 4.13 12.10 -9.04
CA GLY A 204 4.20 13.40 -8.40
C GLY A 204 2.79 13.95 -8.12
N VAL A 205 2.66 15.27 -8.07
CA VAL A 205 1.35 15.92 -7.87
C VAL A 205 0.37 15.60 -9.01
N PHE A 206 0.88 15.23 -10.19
CA PHE A 206 0.10 14.97 -11.39
C PHE A 206 0.21 13.51 -11.80
N GLY A 207 -0.86 12.98 -12.41
CA GLY A 207 -0.79 11.69 -13.10
C GLY A 207 0.11 11.77 -14.33
N SER A 208 0.39 10.65 -14.97
CA SER A 208 1.06 10.61 -16.28
C SER A 208 0.71 9.30 -16.99
N LEU A 209 0.66 9.31 -18.33
CA LEU A 209 0.50 8.08 -19.11
C LEU A 209 1.61 7.09 -18.85
N ALA A 210 1.30 5.79 -18.81
CA ALA A 210 2.29 4.73 -18.81
C ALA A 210 2.90 4.51 -20.19
N LEU A 211 4.22 4.70 -20.29
CA LEU A 211 4.98 4.44 -21.51
C LEU A 211 5.67 3.07 -21.42
N GLU A 212 5.90 2.43 -22.56
CA GLU A 212 6.55 1.12 -22.65
C GLU A 212 8.02 1.20 -22.20
N GLU A 213 8.68 2.32 -22.53
CA GLU A 213 10.06 2.61 -22.17
C GLU A 213 10.27 2.68 -20.65
N TRP A 214 9.21 2.77 -19.85
CA TRP A 214 9.27 2.72 -18.39
C TRP A 214 9.83 1.40 -17.88
N GLU A 215 9.52 0.30 -18.55
CA GLU A 215 9.99 -1.01 -18.11
C GLU A 215 11.52 -1.09 -18.18
N THR A 216 12.17 -0.36 -19.10
CA THR A 216 13.64 -0.37 -19.23
C THR A 216 14.38 0.17 -17.99
N LEU A 217 13.83 1.18 -17.29
CA LEU A 217 14.41 1.65 -16.03
C LEU A 217 14.10 0.74 -14.84
N ARG A 218 13.04 -0.06 -14.93
CA ARG A 218 12.70 -1.05 -13.90
C ARG A 218 13.53 -2.33 -14.06
N VAL A 219 13.96 -2.67 -15.28
CA VAL A 219 14.74 -3.88 -15.58
C VAL A 219 15.94 -4.08 -14.63
N PRO A 220 16.80 -3.08 -14.34
CA PRO A 220 17.89 -3.25 -13.38
C PRO A 220 17.39 -3.61 -11.97
N PHE A 221 16.29 -2.99 -11.51
CA PHE A 221 15.67 -3.31 -10.22
C PHE A 221 15.01 -4.69 -10.23
N LEU A 222 14.40 -5.10 -11.34
CA LEU A 222 13.69 -6.37 -11.47
C LEU A 222 14.64 -7.55 -11.67
N ASN A 223 15.85 -7.32 -12.19
CA ASN A 223 16.85 -8.36 -12.44
C ASN A 223 17.71 -8.70 -11.22
N GLU A 224 17.45 -8.09 -10.06
CA GLU A 224 18.07 -8.52 -8.81
C GLU A 224 17.65 -9.98 -8.51
N PRO A 225 18.60 -10.91 -8.31
CA PRO A 225 18.30 -12.34 -8.17
C PRO A 225 17.24 -12.64 -7.10
N GLN A 226 17.20 -11.84 -6.03
CA GLN A 226 16.27 -12.00 -4.92
C GLN A 226 14.84 -11.57 -5.28
N ILE A 227 14.70 -10.54 -6.12
CA ILE A 227 13.41 -10.08 -6.61
C ILE A 227 12.86 -11.05 -7.64
N LEU A 228 13.73 -11.61 -8.50
CA LEU A 228 13.36 -12.68 -9.41
C LEU A 228 12.90 -13.93 -8.65
N ASP A 229 13.65 -14.38 -7.63
CA ASP A 229 13.28 -15.53 -6.81
C ASP A 229 11.93 -15.33 -6.09
N MET A 230 11.72 -14.15 -5.48
CA MET A 230 10.44 -13.76 -4.90
C MET A 230 9.30 -13.72 -5.95
N GLY A 231 9.59 -13.22 -7.15
CA GLY A 231 8.67 -13.19 -8.27
C GLY A 231 8.23 -14.60 -8.68
N ASP A 232 9.20 -15.46 -8.98
CA ASP A 232 8.98 -16.82 -9.47
C ASP A 232 8.30 -17.72 -8.42
N ASN A 233 8.67 -17.58 -7.15
CA ASN A 233 8.15 -18.44 -6.08
C ASN A 233 6.84 -17.93 -5.47
N HIS A 234 6.58 -16.61 -5.50
CA HIS A 234 5.49 -16.01 -4.74
C HIS A 234 4.61 -15.04 -5.51
N SER A 235 5.01 -14.59 -6.70
CA SER A 235 4.19 -13.72 -7.57
C SER A 235 3.62 -14.45 -8.78
N THR A 236 4.14 -15.64 -9.11
CA THR A 236 3.62 -16.52 -10.17
C THR A 236 3.11 -17.83 -9.58
N GLY A 237 1.80 -18.09 -9.65
CA GLY A 237 1.15 -19.29 -9.09
C GLY A 237 -0.34 -19.10 -8.79
N ASP A 238 -1.00 -20.14 -8.23
CA ASP A 238 -2.39 -20.10 -7.74
C ASP A 238 -2.50 -19.33 -6.39
N HIS A 239 -1.83 -18.18 -6.28
CA HIS A 239 -1.91 -17.34 -5.09
C HIS A 239 -3.16 -16.48 -5.12
N LYS A 240 -3.71 -16.23 -3.93
CA LYS A 240 -4.85 -15.33 -3.77
C LYS A 240 -4.34 -13.94 -3.35
N TYR A 241 -4.93 -12.90 -3.88
CA TYR A 241 -4.47 -11.53 -3.64
C TYR A 241 -5.54 -10.74 -2.92
N TYR A 242 -5.16 -10.11 -1.82
CA TYR A 242 -5.92 -8.99 -1.29
C TYR A 242 -5.29 -7.71 -1.79
N TYR A 243 -6.10 -6.91 -2.47
CA TYR A 243 -5.70 -5.58 -2.89
C TYR A 243 -6.03 -4.60 -1.78
N GLY A 244 -5.01 -3.89 -1.27
CA GLY A 244 -5.22 -2.81 -0.31
C GLY A 244 -6.02 -1.67 -0.95
N ASP A 245 -6.80 -0.93 -0.17
CA ASP A 245 -7.81 0.07 -0.61
C ASP A 245 -9.10 -0.50 -1.22
N ASN A 246 -10.06 0.41 -1.45
CA ASN A 246 -11.38 0.20 -2.04
C ASN A 246 -11.33 -0.19 -3.55
N TYR A 247 -10.45 -1.10 -3.95
CA TYR A 247 -10.40 -1.64 -5.31
C TYR A 247 -11.53 -2.63 -5.57
N HIS A 248 -11.87 -2.80 -6.85
CA HIS A 248 -13.01 -3.57 -7.31
C HIS A 248 -14.35 -3.10 -6.75
N LEU A 249 -14.45 -1.82 -6.39
CA LEU A 249 -15.71 -1.20 -5.96
C LEU A 249 -16.14 -0.16 -6.99
N ALA A 250 -17.43 -0.14 -7.32
CA ALA A 250 -17.99 0.92 -8.12
C ALA A 250 -17.89 2.26 -7.37
N MET A 251 -17.99 3.36 -8.13
CA MET A 251 -18.18 4.68 -7.54
C MET A 251 -19.37 4.65 -6.57
N ALA A 252 -19.15 5.18 -5.38
CA ALA A 252 -20.18 5.25 -4.36
C ALA A 252 -21.34 6.16 -4.81
N THR A 253 -22.57 5.79 -4.45
CA THR A 253 -23.71 6.72 -4.54
C THR A 253 -23.68 7.71 -3.38
N ALA A 254 -24.53 8.74 -3.42
CA ALA A 254 -24.63 9.71 -2.31
C ALA A 254 -25.04 9.02 -1.00
N GLU A 255 -25.99 8.09 -1.07
CA GLU A 255 -26.48 7.35 0.10
C GLU A 255 -25.40 6.44 0.69
N GLU A 256 -24.55 5.85 -0.15
CA GLU A 256 -23.43 5.01 0.30
C GLU A 256 -22.33 5.85 0.95
N ILE A 257 -22.09 7.08 0.45
CA ILE A 257 -21.19 8.05 1.09
C ILE A 257 -21.73 8.42 2.46
N ASP A 258 -23.04 8.69 2.60
CA ASP A 258 -23.66 8.99 3.90
C ASP A 258 -23.50 7.82 4.90
N VAL A 259 -23.61 6.57 4.43
CA VAL A 259 -23.37 5.36 5.25
C VAL A 259 -21.89 5.28 5.68
N GLU A 260 -20.95 5.51 4.77
CA GLU A 260 -19.52 5.55 5.11
C GLU A 260 -19.23 6.64 6.15
N ASP A 261 -19.71 7.86 5.94
CA ASP A 261 -19.48 9.00 6.83
C ASP A 261 -20.11 8.77 8.21
N GLN A 262 -21.23 8.05 8.28
CA GLN A 262 -21.90 7.72 9.54
C GLN A 262 -21.13 6.69 10.37
N TYR A 263 -20.70 5.57 9.77
CA TYR A 263 -20.20 4.42 10.53
C TYR A 263 -18.69 4.32 10.57
N LYS A 264 -18.00 4.66 9.48
CA LYS A 264 -16.56 4.42 9.31
C LYS A 264 -15.69 5.02 10.43
N PRO A 265 -15.88 6.28 10.88
CA PRO A 265 -14.98 6.89 11.85
C PRO A 265 -14.92 6.11 13.18
N ASP A 266 -16.08 5.81 13.76
CA ASP A 266 -16.18 5.14 15.05
C ASP A 266 -15.87 3.64 14.92
N LEU A 267 -16.38 2.99 13.87
CA LEU A 267 -16.14 1.58 13.61
C LEU A 267 -14.65 1.29 13.44
N TYR A 268 -13.96 2.04 12.55
CA TYR A 268 -12.56 1.76 12.23
C TYR A 268 -11.66 2.10 13.42
N THR A 269 -11.95 3.18 14.15
CA THR A 269 -11.25 3.50 15.40
C THR A 269 -11.39 2.37 16.41
N TYR A 270 -12.61 1.85 16.60
CA TYR A 270 -12.83 0.74 17.53
C TYR A 270 -12.13 -0.55 17.10
N MET A 271 -12.11 -0.86 15.80
CA MET A 271 -11.35 -1.99 15.25
C MET A 271 -9.84 -1.87 15.52
N ASP A 272 -9.25 -0.71 15.22
CA ASP A 272 -7.83 -0.44 15.41
C ASP A 272 -7.42 -0.46 16.88
N GLU A 273 -8.25 0.10 17.77
CA GLU A 273 -7.99 0.01 19.20
C GLU A 273 -8.12 -1.43 19.72
N THR A 274 -9.12 -2.17 19.25
CA THR A 274 -9.40 -3.54 19.74
C THR A 274 -8.29 -4.48 19.35
N ILE A 275 -7.85 -4.48 18.09
CA ILE A 275 -6.77 -5.36 17.64
C ILE A 275 -5.44 -5.01 18.34
N MET A 276 -5.17 -3.73 18.57
CA MET A 276 -3.96 -3.27 19.25
C MET A 276 -3.96 -3.78 20.69
N ARG A 277 -5.09 -3.64 21.40
CA ARG A 277 -5.24 -4.14 22.77
C ARG A 277 -5.17 -5.66 22.84
N LEU A 278 -5.72 -6.36 21.84
CA LEU A 278 -5.59 -7.82 21.71
C LEU A 278 -4.13 -8.22 21.49
N ALA A 279 -3.42 -7.61 20.53
CA ALA A 279 -2.01 -7.88 20.24
C ALA A 279 -1.10 -7.64 21.45
N LEU A 280 -1.35 -6.56 22.21
CA LEU A 280 -0.63 -6.24 23.44
C LEU A 280 -1.04 -7.10 24.65
N GLY A 281 -1.99 -8.02 24.49
CA GLY A 281 -2.51 -8.87 25.59
C GLY A 281 -3.31 -8.10 26.65
N GLN A 282 -3.73 -6.87 26.36
CA GLN A 282 -4.56 -6.05 27.24
C GLN A 282 -6.03 -6.48 27.17
N TYR A 283 -6.46 -6.99 26.02
CA TYR A 283 -7.73 -7.64 25.79
C TYR A 283 -7.55 -9.16 25.69
N LYS A 284 -8.58 -9.89 26.12
CA LYS A 284 -8.65 -11.34 26.08
C LYS A 284 -9.21 -11.83 24.76
N VAL A 285 -8.56 -12.83 24.16
CA VAL A 285 -9.02 -13.45 22.90
C VAL A 285 -10.34 -14.20 23.12
N GLU A 286 -10.57 -14.73 24.33
CA GLU A 286 -11.80 -15.42 24.68
C GLU A 286 -13.04 -14.52 24.61
N ASP A 287 -12.85 -13.21 24.75
CA ASP A 287 -13.91 -12.19 24.72
C ASP A 287 -14.14 -11.64 23.29
N ILE A 288 -13.54 -12.25 22.25
CA ILE A 288 -13.60 -11.74 20.86
C ILE A 288 -15.01 -11.52 20.34
N ASP A 289 -15.95 -12.39 20.73
CA ASP A 289 -17.36 -12.28 20.34
C ASP A 289 -17.99 -10.98 20.86
N GLN A 290 -17.63 -10.56 22.08
CA GLN A 290 -18.10 -9.29 22.63
C GLN A 290 -17.61 -8.10 21.81
N TYR A 291 -16.35 -8.13 21.36
CA TYR A 291 -15.81 -7.05 20.55
C TYR A 291 -16.46 -7.00 19.17
N ILE A 292 -16.73 -8.16 18.56
CA ILE A 292 -17.42 -8.25 17.28
C ILE A 292 -18.85 -7.74 17.39
N GLU A 293 -19.60 -8.10 18.44
CA GLU A 293 -20.94 -7.57 18.66
C GLU A 293 -20.93 -6.05 18.80
N LYS A 294 -19.91 -5.49 19.48
CA LYS A 294 -19.76 -4.03 19.54
C LYS A 294 -19.50 -3.41 18.16
N MET A 295 -18.74 -4.07 17.30
CA MET A 295 -18.51 -3.62 15.91
C MET A 295 -19.78 -3.68 15.08
N LYS A 296 -20.64 -4.68 15.29
CA LYS A 296 -21.95 -4.74 14.65
C LYS A 296 -22.85 -3.58 15.08
N GLU A 297 -22.87 -3.23 16.37
CA GLU A 297 -23.55 -2.02 16.85
C GLU A 297 -23.01 -0.73 16.21
N LEU A 298 -21.73 -0.72 15.83
CA LEU A 298 -21.06 0.39 15.13
C LEU A 298 -21.21 0.32 13.60
N GLY A 299 -22.04 -0.57 13.07
CA GLY A 299 -22.37 -0.63 11.64
C GLY A 299 -21.49 -1.53 10.78
N LEU A 300 -20.81 -2.53 11.38
CA LEU A 300 -19.98 -3.48 10.62
C LEU A 300 -20.74 -4.19 9.51
N GLU A 301 -21.92 -4.73 9.81
CA GLU A 301 -22.71 -5.50 8.83
C GLU A 301 -23.28 -4.58 7.73
N GLU A 302 -23.69 -3.36 8.11
CA GLU A 302 -24.15 -2.32 7.20
C GLU A 302 -23.04 -1.90 6.22
N MET A 303 -21.83 -1.67 6.72
CA MET A 303 -20.67 -1.32 5.91
C MET A 303 -20.26 -2.46 4.96
N VAL A 304 -20.21 -3.70 5.44
CA VAL A 304 -19.90 -4.89 4.60
C VAL A 304 -20.94 -5.04 3.50
N LYS A 305 -22.23 -4.93 3.83
CA LYS A 305 -23.32 -5.03 2.86
C LYS A 305 -23.28 -3.91 1.82
N MET A 306 -23.00 -2.67 2.24
CA MET A 306 -22.84 -1.52 1.34
C MET A 306 -21.69 -1.75 0.36
N TYR A 307 -20.53 -2.18 0.86
CA TYR A 307 -19.40 -2.48 -0.01
C TYR A 307 -19.68 -3.67 -0.94
N GLN A 308 -20.39 -4.71 -0.48
CA GLN A 308 -20.79 -5.81 -1.36
C GLN A 308 -21.67 -5.29 -2.51
N ALA A 309 -22.67 -4.45 -2.23
CA ALA A 309 -23.51 -3.86 -3.27
C ALA A 309 -22.70 -3.02 -4.28
N ARG A 310 -21.63 -2.35 -3.83
CA ARG A 310 -20.71 -1.63 -4.71
C ARG A 310 -19.83 -2.56 -5.54
N HIS A 311 -19.42 -3.69 -4.97
CA HIS A 311 -18.66 -4.70 -5.70
C HIS A 311 -19.51 -5.38 -6.75
N ASP A 312 -20.74 -5.77 -6.41
CA ASP A 312 -21.72 -6.36 -7.33
C ASP A 312 -21.91 -5.46 -8.56
N ARG A 313 -22.12 -4.14 -8.34
CA ARG A 313 -22.18 -3.17 -9.44
C ARG A 313 -20.89 -3.07 -10.26
N PHE A 314 -19.72 -3.21 -9.64
CA PHE A 314 -18.44 -3.17 -10.33
C PHE A 314 -18.29 -4.35 -11.29
N ILE A 315 -18.70 -5.55 -10.87
CA ILE A 315 -18.63 -6.77 -11.70
C ILE A 315 -19.88 -7.00 -12.57
N GLY A 316 -20.87 -6.09 -12.52
CA GLY A 316 -22.07 -6.14 -13.33
C GLY A 316 -23.14 -7.13 -12.87
N LYS A 317 -23.18 -7.46 -11.57
CA LYS A 317 -24.28 -8.18 -10.90
C LYS A 317 -25.31 -7.19 -10.34
#